data_AF-A0A3L6GD19-F1
#
_entry.id   AF-A0A3L6GD19-F1
#
_cell.length_a   1.000
_cell.length_b   1.000
_cell.length_c   1.000
_cell.angle_alpha   90.00
_cell.angle_beta   90.00
_cell.angle_gamma   90.00
#
_symmetry.space_group_name_H-M   'P 1'
#
loop_
_entity.id
_entity.type
_entity.pdbx_description
1 polymer ?
#
loop_
_entity_poly.entity_id
_entity_poly.type
_entity_poly.pdbx_seq_one_letter_code
_entity_poly.pdbx_strand_id
1 'polypeptide(L)'
;MEKRHNYVHKTAELSTQFFINPATSQPNVAGLILAGSADFKTKLSQSDMFDQRLQAKILNVVDVSYGGENVFNQAIELFAEILANVKFIQEKKLIGKYILKNSSTGKVTTKHMNKEQEANQSNFCDPITNTDLEVQEKMSLLEWFANEYKKFGCSLEFVTNKSQEGSQFCRGFGGIGGMLRYQLDIRSFDELSDEDDVYEDSD
;
A
#
# COMPACT_ATOMS: atom_id res chain seq x y z
N MET A 1 -37.37 8.06 -22.73
CA MET A 1 -36.30 8.79 -22.01
C MET A 1 -36.57 8.83 -20.50
N GLU A 2 -37.81 9.14 -20.10
CA GLU A 2 -38.23 9.28 -18.70
C GLU A 2 -38.01 8.04 -17.82
N LYS A 3 -38.36 6.83 -18.29
CA LYS A 3 -38.11 5.57 -17.53
C LYS A 3 -36.63 5.32 -17.22
N ARG A 4 -35.72 5.76 -18.10
CA ARG A 4 -34.27 5.62 -17.91
C ARG A 4 -33.76 6.62 -16.87
N HIS A 5 -34.29 7.84 -16.89
CA HIS A 5 -33.98 8.86 -15.90
C HIS A 5 -34.47 8.46 -14.50
N ASN A 6 -35.71 7.95 -14.40
CA ASN A 6 -36.26 7.46 -13.14
C ASN A 6 -35.48 6.26 -12.58
N TYR A 7 -34.94 5.41 -13.46
CA TYR A 7 -34.08 4.31 -13.03
C TYR A 7 -32.79 4.82 -12.39
N VAL A 8 -32.09 5.76 -13.05
CA VAL A 8 -30.86 6.38 -12.51
C VAL A 8 -31.14 7.08 -11.19
N HIS A 9 -32.26 7.81 -11.09
CA HIS A 9 -32.69 8.46 -9.85
C HIS A 9 -32.87 7.45 -8.71
N LYS A 10 -33.64 6.38 -8.97
CA LYS A 10 -33.90 5.35 -7.96
C LYS A 10 -32.62 4.63 -7.55
N THR A 11 -31.71 4.37 -8.49
CA THR A 11 -30.40 3.78 -8.19
C THR A 11 -29.54 4.72 -7.33
N ALA A 12 -29.55 6.03 -7.62
CA ALA A 12 -28.81 7.01 -6.82
C ALA A 12 -29.35 7.09 -5.38
N GLU A 13 -30.67 7.14 -5.20
CA GLU A 13 -31.31 7.16 -3.88
C GLU A 13 -31.00 5.89 -3.08
N LEU A 14 -31.14 4.71 -3.69
CA LEU A 14 -30.81 3.44 -3.04
C LEU A 14 -29.32 3.37 -2.68
N SER A 15 -28.44 3.86 -3.55
CA SER A 15 -27.00 3.91 -3.26
C SER A 15 -26.73 4.74 -2.02
N THR A 16 -27.36 5.90 -1.89
CA THR A 16 -27.25 6.73 -0.68
C THR A 16 -27.78 6.03 0.56
N GLN A 17 -28.93 5.36 0.48
CA GLN A 17 -29.50 4.63 1.61
C GLN A 17 -28.62 3.48 2.12
N PHE A 18 -27.97 2.74 1.20
CA PHE A 18 -27.14 1.60 1.59
C PHE A 18 -25.70 1.97 1.92
N PHE A 19 -25.12 2.96 1.24
CA PHE A 19 -23.71 3.30 1.36
C PHE A 19 -23.44 4.49 2.28
N ILE A 20 -24.45 5.25 2.71
CA ILE A 20 -24.28 6.34 3.68
C ILE A 20 -24.94 5.93 4.99
N ASN A 21 -24.17 5.98 6.07
CA ASN A 21 -24.74 5.73 7.39
C ASN A 21 -25.57 6.94 7.83
N PRO A 22 -26.88 6.78 8.14
CA PRO A 22 -27.75 7.89 8.52
C PRO A 22 -27.32 8.57 9.83
N ALA A 23 -26.63 7.87 10.73
CA ALA A 23 -26.19 8.43 12.01
C ALA A 23 -24.95 9.32 11.88
N THR A 24 -24.01 8.96 11.01
CA THR A 24 -22.72 9.67 10.86
C THR A 24 -22.66 10.54 9.61
N SER A 25 -23.63 10.41 8.69
CA SER A 25 -23.63 11.09 7.39
C SER A 25 -22.34 10.87 6.58
N GLN A 26 -21.64 9.77 6.84
CA GLN A 26 -20.41 9.39 6.15
C GLN A 26 -20.60 8.08 5.35
N PRO A 27 -19.88 7.93 4.23
CA PRO A 27 -19.85 6.67 3.49
C PRO A 27 -19.34 5.52 4.38
N ASN A 28 -20.02 4.37 4.34
CA ASN A 28 -19.61 3.16 5.06
C ASN A 28 -18.58 2.32 4.28
N VAL A 29 -18.31 2.65 3.02
CA VAL A 29 -17.36 1.96 2.14
C VAL A 29 -16.10 2.79 1.90
N ALA A 30 -14.96 2.09 1.80
CA ALA A 30 -13.68 2.72 1.47
C ALA A 30 -13.59 3.17 0.00
N GLY A 31 -14.32 2.49 -0.89
CA GLY A 31 -14.40 2.81 -2.31
C GLY A 31 -15.59 2.11 -2.97
N LEU A 32 -16.05 2.68 -4.07
CA LEU A 32 -17.19 2.23 -4.88
C LEU A 32 -16.74 1.93 -6.30
N ILE A 33 -17.31 0.89 -6.90
CA ILE A 33 -17.07 0.57 -8.30
C ILE A 33 -18.41 0.48 -9.01
N LEU A 34 -18.53 1.14 -10.16
CA LEU A 34 -19.76 1.12 -10.97
C LEU A 34 -19.58 0.12 -12.12
N ALA A 35 -20.29 -1.00 -12.06
CA ALA A 35 -20.40 -1.94 -13.17
C ALA A 35 -21.73 -1.79 -13.89
N GLY A 36 -21.70 -1.80 -15.22
CA GLY A 36 -22.91 -1.83 -16.03
C GLY A 36 -22.59 -1.82 -17.51
N SER A 37 -23.53 -2.31 -18.31
CA SER A 37 -23.44 -2.23 -19.76
C SER A 37 -23.80 -0.84 -20.26
N ALA A 38 -23.09 -0.37 -21.29
CA ALA A 38 -23.33 0.91 -21.95
C ALA A 38 -23.17 2.15 -21.03
N ASP A 39 -23.67 3.30 -21.44
CA ASP A 39 -23.35 4.61 -20.84
C ASP A 39 -24.12 4.92 -19.54
N PHE A 40 -24.92 3.99 -19.01
CA PHE A 40 -25.72 4.24 -17.81
C PHE A 40 -24.85 4.54 -16.59
N LYS A 41 -23.74 3.81 -16.44
CA LYS A 41 -22.76 4.00 -15.37
C LYS A 41 -22.10 5.38 -15.42
N THR A 42 -21.75 5.84 -16.63
CA THR A 42 -21.17 7.15 -16.89
C THR A 42 -22.17 8.27 -16.59
N LYS A 43 -23.44 8.07 -16.98
CA LYS A 43 -24.52 9.01 -16.66
C LYS A 43 -24.80 9.09 -15.17
N LEU A 44 -24.77 7.98 -14.45
CA LEU A 44 -24.93 7.97 -13.00
C LEU A 44 -23.76 8.70 -12.32
N SER A 45 -22.52 8.42 -12.71
CA SER A 45 -21.33 9.03 -12.11
C SER A 45 -21.18 10.52 -12.41
N GLN A 46 -21.72 11.00 -13.53
CA GLN A 46 -21.71 12.41 -13.93
C GLN A 46 -22.98 13.16 -13.55
N SER A 47 -24.01 12.47 -13.04
CA SER A 47 -25.26 13.12 -12.66
C SER A 47 -25.14 13.81 -11.31
N ASP A 48 -25.75 15.00 -11.21
CA ASP A 48 -25.88 15.75 -9.96
C ASP A 48 -26.81 15.05 -8.93
N MET A 49 -27.50 13.98 -9.36
CA MET A 49 -28.40 13.19 -8.51
C MET A 49 -27.62 12.19 -7.63
N PHE A 50 -26.38 11.88 -7.98
CA PHE A 50 -25.55 10.98 -7.19
C PHE A 50 -24.89 11.75 -6.04
N ASP A 51 -24.93 11.21 -4.82
CA ASP A 51 -24.39 11.91 -3.65
C ASP A 51 -22.88 12.16 -3.85
N GLN A 52 -22.47 13.42 -3.73
CA GLN A 52 -21.10 13.88 -3.95
C GLN A 52 -20.08 13.13 -3.07
N ARG A 53 -20.48 12.71 -1.87
CA ARG A 53 -19.61 11.95 -0.95
C ARG A 53 -19.33 10.55 -1.49
N LEU A 54 -20.31 9.92 -2.15
CA LEU A 54 -20.12 8.64 -2.82
C LEU A 54 -19.37 8.83 -4.14
N GLN A 55 -19.61 9.93 -4.86
CA GLN A 55 -18.93 10.28 -6.09
C GLN A 55 -17.41 10.39 -5.88
N ALA A 56 -16.98 11.03 -4.80
CA ALA A 56 -15.58 11.14 -4.41
C ALA A 56 -14.93 9.78 -4.04
N LYS A 57 -15.74 8.74 -3.84
CA LYS A 57 -15.28 7.38 -3.50
C LYS A 57 -15.34 6.42 -4.68
N ILE A 58 -15.75 6.86 -5.87
CA ILE A 58 -15.72 6.04 -7.07
C ILE A 58 -14.26 5.75 -7.43
N LEU A 59 -13.88 4.48 -7.32
CA LEU A 59 -12.54 3.99 -7.68
C LEU A 59 -12.43 3.76 -9.19
N ASN A 60 -13.46 3.16 -9.79
CA ASN A 60 -13.46 2.87 -11.21
C ASN A 60 -14.88 2.65 -11.75
N VAL A 61 -15.01 2.68 -13.07
CA VAL A 61 -16.24 2.44 -13.83
C VAL A 61 -15.94 1.35 -14.86
N VAL A 62 -16.58 0.19 -14.74
CA VAL A 62 -16.27 -1.00 -15.56
C VAL A 62 -17.43 -1.33 -16.46
N ASP A 63 -17.11 -1.62 -17.72
CA ASP A 63 -18.08 -2.13 -18.68
C ASP A 63 -18.15 -3.64 -18.60
N VAL A 64 -19.37 -4.17 -18.61
CA VAL A 64 -19.66 -5.60 -18.55
C VAL A 64 -20.53 -5.97 -19.73
N SER A 65 -20.11 -6.99 -20.48
CA SER A 65 -20.59 -7.23 -21.85
C SER A 65 -21.96 -7.91 -21.90
N TYR A 66 -22.33 -8.67 -20.88
CA TYR A 66 -23.58 -9.42 -20.83
C TYR A 66 -24.45 -8.90 -19.68
N GLY A 67 -25.76 -9.19 -19.72
CA GLY A 67 -26.71 -8.88 -18.63
C GLY A 67 -27.07 -10.15 -17.85
N GLY A 68 -27.45 -10.02 -16.58
CA GLY A 68 -27.87 -11.14 -15.71
C GLY A 68 -26.98 -11.33 -14.49
N GLU A 69 -27.16 -12.44 -13.75
CA GLU A 69 -26.45 -12.68 -12.48
C GLU A 69 -24.96 -13.01 -12.69
N ASN A 70 -24.62 -13.61 -13.84
CA ASN A 70 -23.24 -13.92 -14.21
C ASN A 70 -22.36 -12.68 -14.40
N VAL A 71 -22.98 -11.50 -14.57
CA VAL A 71 -22.31 -10.21 -14.65
C VAL A 71 -21.60 -9.85 -13.36
N PHE A 72 -22.17 -10.23 -12.22
CA PHE A 72 -21.59 -9.91 -10.94
C PHE A 72 -20.24 -10.62 -10.75
N ASN A 73 -20.15 -11.88 -11.16
CA ASN A 73 -18.91 -12.65 -11.10
C ASN A 73 -17.85 -12.09 -12.07
N GLN A 74 -18.24 -11.75 -13.30
CA GLN A 74 -17.31 -11.11 -14.25
C GLN A 74 -16.81 -9.76 -13.73
N ALA A 75 -17.69 -8.98 -13.13
CA ALA A 75 -17.33 -7.72 -12.49
C ALA A 75 -16.33 -7.96 -11.35
N ILE A 76 -16.57 -8.95 -10.49
CA ILE A 76 -15.64 -9.32 -9.40
C ILE A 76 -14.25 -9.69 -9.94
N GLU A 77 -14.17 -10.48 -11.01
CA GLU A 77 -12.88 -10.85 -11.61
C GLU A 77 -12.10 -9.62 -12.11
N LEU A 78 -12.78 -8.72 -12.84
CA LEU A 78 -12.19 -7.47 -13.30
C LEU A 78 -11.82 -6.54 -12.12
N PHE A 79 -12.60 -6.58 -11.04
CA PHE A 79 -12.33 -5.80 -9.84
C PHE A 79 -11.19 -6.37 -9.00
N ALA A 80 -10.95 -7.68 -9.04
CA ALA A 80 -9.90 -8.31 -8.24
C ALA A 80 -8.53 -7.71 -8.55
N GLU A 81 -8.24 -7.47 -9.82
CA GLU A 81 -7.01 -6.81 -10.28
C GLU A 81 -6.94 -5.34 -9.81
N ILE A 82 -8.03 -4.59 -9.95
CA ILE A 82 -8.10 -3.18 -9.54
C ILE A 82 -7.93 -3.06 -8.01
N LEU A 83 -8.60 -3.93 -7.25
CA LEU A 83 -8.52 -3.97 -5.78
C LEU A 83 -7.15 -4.45 -5.30
N ALA A 84 -6.47 -5.32 -6.04
CA ALA A 84 -5.08 -5.68 -5.75
C ALA A 84 -4.16 -4.45 -5.85
N ASN A 85 -4.34 -3.63 -6.89
CA ASN A 85 -3.61 -2.36 -7.03
C ASN A 85 -3.93 -1.37 -5.90
N VAL A 86 -5.20 -1.28 -5.47
CA VAL A 86 -5.59 -0.41 -4.33
C VAL A 86 -4.96 -0.89 -3.02
N LYS A 87 -4.91 -2.21 -2.78
CA LYS A 87 -4.18 -2.78 -1.62
C LYS A 87 -2.70 -2.45 -1.69
N PHE A 88 -2.08 -2.62 -2.86
CA PHE A 88 -0.67 -2.28 -3.08
C PHE A 88 -0.39 -0.78 -2.82
N ILE A 89 -1.26 0.13 -3.28
CA ILE A 89 -1.13 1.57 -3.03
C ILE A 89 -1.28 1.91 -1.54
N GLN A 90 -2.20 1.25 -0.83
CA GLN A 90 -2.39 1.45 0.61
C GLN A 90 -1.19 0.90 1.42
N GLU A 91 -0.62 -0.23 1.01
CA GLU A 91 0.51 -0.87 1.69
C GLU A 91 1.86 -0.19 1.38
N LYS A 92 1.99 0.55 0.26
CA LYS A 92 3.20 1.34 -0.10
C LYS A 92 3.56 2.41 0.96
N LYS A 93 2.65 2.72 1.89
CA LYS A 93 2.80 3.83 2.85
C LYS A 93 3.67 3.57 4.08
N LEU A 94 4.22 2.38 4.29
CA LEU A 94 4.72 2.03 5.62
C LEU A 94 6.22 2.23 5.86
N ILE A 95 7.10 2.02 4.87
CA ILE A 95 8.56 2.14 5.07
C ILE A 95 9.24 2.78 3.86
N GLY A 96 9.95 3.89 4.11
CA GLY A 96 10.82 4.56 3.13
C GLY A 96 12.29 4.21 3.37
N LYS A 97 13.02 3.94 2.29
CA LYS A 97 14.48 3.87 2.25
C LYS A 97 15.04 5.26 1.98
N TYR A 98 15.91 5.71 2.86
CA TYR A 98 16.60 6.99 2.81
C TYR A 98 18.09 6.75 2.63
N ILE A 99 18.66 7.34 1.58
CA ILE A 99 20.10 7.42 1.40
C ILE A 99 20.53 8.78 1.93
N LEU A 100 21.19 8.74 3.09
CA LEU A 100 21.64 9.91 3.83
C LEU A 100 23.13 10.09 3.64
N LYS A 101 23.59 11.32 3.43
CA LYS A 101 25.01 11.65 3.36
C LYS A 101 25.37 12.55 4.53
N ASN A 102 26.45 12.21 5.23
CA ASN A 102 27.03 13.13 6.19
C ASN A 102 27.94 14.13 5.45
N SER A 103 27.62 15.42 5.53
CA SER A 103 28.39 16.49 4.87
C SER A 103 29.80 16.67 5.45
N SER A 104 30.01 16.29 6.71
CA SER A 104 31.29 16.43 7.41
C SER A 104 32.23 15.27 7.14
N THR A 105 31.71 14.05 7.04
CA THR A 105 32.54 12.83 6.88
C THR A 105 32.49 12.25 5.47
N GLY A 106 31.55 12.70 4.63
CA GLY A 106 31.29 12.14 3.31
C GLY A 106 30.67 10.74 3.32
N LYS A 107 30.44 10.14 4.49
CA LYS A 107 29.88 8.80 4.65
C LYS A 107 28.42 8.77 4.19
N VAL A 108 28.08 7.77 3.37
CA VAL A 108 26.72 7.52 2.90
C VAL A 108 26.11 6.39 3.73
N THR A 109 24.99 6.67 4.39
CA THR A 109 24.28 5.74 5.28
C THR A 109 22.88 5.50 4.74
N THR A 110 22.47 4.25 4.63
CA THR A 110 21.10 3.89 4.25
C THR A 110 20.27 3.64 5.50
N LYS A 111 19.19 4.41 5.71
CA LYS A 111 18.23 4.21 6.80
C LYS A 111 16.86 3.82 6.26
N HIS A 112 16.20 2.87 6.92
CA HIS A 112 14.81 2.51 6.65
C HIS A 112 13.95 3.10 7.76
N MET A 113 13.02 3.99 7.42
CA MET A 113 12.19 4.69 8.39
C MET A 113 10.71 4.51 8.08
N ASN A 114 9.91 4.33 9.13
CA ASN A 114 8.46 4.46 9.03
C ASN A 114 8.05 5.95 9.07
N LYS A 115 6.76 6.25 8.88
CA LYS A 115 6.27 7.64 8.88
C LYS A 115 6.45 8.39 10.20
N GLU A 116 6.43 7.69 11.32
CA GLU A 116 6.60 8.30 12.64
C GLU A 116 8.07 8.64 12.90
N GLN A 117 8.98 7.77 12.46
CA GLN A 117 10.41 7.99 12.50
C GLN A 117 10.86 9.07 11.52
N GLU A 118 10.20 9.18 10.36
CA GLU A 118 10.41 10.29 9.42
C GLU A 118 10.07 11.65 10.04
N ALA A 119 9.07 11.72 10.92
CA ALA A 119 8.70 12.96 11.60
C ALA A 119 9.72 13.40 12.67
N ASN A 120 10.58 12.49 13.13
CA ASN A 120 11.59 12.77 14.14
C ASN A 120 12.87 13.30 13.48
N GLN A 121 13.14 14.60 13.66
CA GLN A 121 14.36 15.26 13.16
C GLN A 121 15.66 14.61 13.67
N SER A 122 15.65 14.00 14.86
CA SER A 122 16.81 13.28 15.40
C SER A 122 17.27 12.11 14.52
N ASN A 123 16.40 11.53 13.70
CA ASN A 123 16.77 10.45 12.79
C ASN A 123 17.61 10.92 11.59
N PHE A 124 17.60 12.23 11.31
CA PHE A 124 18.42 12.88 10.29
C PHE A 124 19.67 13.54 10.87
N CYS A 125 19.91 13.43 12.18
CA CYS A 125 21.17 13.87 12.78
C CYS A 125 22.05 12.63 13.00
N ASP A 126 23.34 12.76 12.71
CA ASP A 126 24.32 11.75 13.07
C ASP A 126 24.59 11.84 14.59
N PRO A 127 24.30 10.80 15.41
CA PRO A 127 24.48 10.86 16.86
C PRO A 127 25.95 11.09 17.26
N ILE A 128 26.90 10.80 16.37
CA ILE A 128 28.34 10.92 16.65
C ILE A 128 28.86 12.31 16.31
N THR A 129 28.46 12.87 15.16
CA THR A 129 28.99 14.17 14.69
C THR A 129 28.04 15.33 14.92
N ASN A 130 26.84 15.08 15.47
CA ASN A 130 25.75 16.03 15.67
C ASN A 130 25.51 16.92 14.43
N THR A 131 25.74 16.34 13.25
CA THR A 131 25.63 17.02 11.96
C THR A 131 24.38 16.53 11.26
N ASP A 132 23.67 17.46 10.63
CA ASP A 132 22.52 17.14 9.79
C ASP A 132 22.97 16.31 8.57
N LEU A 133 22.30 15.18 8.38
CA LEU A 133 22.47 14.30 7.24
C LEU A 133 21.63 14.80 6.07
N GLU A 134 22.28 14.97 4.93
CA GLU A 134 21.61 15.37 3.70
C GLU A 134 20.89 14.17 3.08
N VAL A 135 19.59 14.33 2.78
CA VAL A 135 18.82 13.32 2.07
C VAL A 135 19.17 13.40 0.59
N GLN A 136 19.97 12.45 0.09
CA GLN A 136 20.28 12.36 -1.33
C GLN A 136 19.10 11.76 -2.10
N GLU A 137 18.59 10.63 -1.61
CA GLU A 137 17.52 9.89 -2.28
C GLU A 137 16.52 9.34 -1.27
N LYS A 138 15.23 9.46 -1.62
CA LYS A 138 14.11 8.88 -0.90
C LYS A 138 13.35 7.98 -1.86
N MET A 139 13.27 6.68 -1.53
CA MET A 139 12.48 5.72 -2.29
C MET A 139 11.67 4.81 -1.37
N SER A 140 10.53 4.31 -1.81
CA SER A 140 9.78 3.31 -1.03
C SER A 140 10.54 1.99 -1.00
N LEU A 141 10.64 1.35 0.18
CA LEU A 141 11.32 0.05 0.30
C LEU A 141 10.67 -1.00 -0.62
N LEU A 142 9.34 -0.96 -0.75
CA LEU A 142 8.56 -1.82 -1.65
C LEU A 142 8.95 -1.63 -3.12
N GLU A 143 9.17 -0.38 -3.51
CA GLU A 143 9.53 0.01 -4.88
C GLU A 143 10.96 -0.40 -5.20
N TRP A 144 11.87 -0.28 -4.23
CA TRP A 144 13.22 -0.81 -4.37
C TRP A 144 13.20 -2.33 -4.59
N PHE A 145 12.43 -3.08 -3.79
CA PHE A 145 12.28 -4.53 -3.99
C PHE A 145 11.70 -4.85 -5.37
N ALA A 146 10.66 -4.14 -5.81
CA ALA A 146 10.04 -4.35 -7.12
C ALA A 146 10.98 -4.06 -8.30
N ASN A 147 11.96 -3.17 -8.14
CA ASN A 147 12.94 -2.86 -9.18
C ASN A 147 14.13 -3.81 -9.18
N GLU A 148 14.58 -4.24 -8.00
CA GLU A 148 15.85 -4.95 -7.84
C GLU A 148 15.72 -6.47 -7.73
N TYR A 149 14.54 -7.02 -7.38
CA TYR A 149 14.37 -8.46 -7.14
C TYR A 149 14.85 -9.33 -8.31
N LYS A 150 14.65 -8.87 -9.55
CA LYS A 150 15.09 -9.59 -10.77
C LYS A 150 16.61 -9.74 -10.86
N LYS A 151 17.38 -8.76 -10.35
CA LYS A 151 18.85 -8.82 -10.40
C LYS A 151 19.41 -9.89 -9.47
N PHE A 152 18.68 -10.21 -8.40
CA PHE A 152 19.06 -11.21 -7.41
C PHE A 152 18.51 -12.61 -7.72
N GLY A 153 17.69 -12.75 -8.77
CA GLY A 153 17.08 -14.03 -9.14
C GLY A 153 16.17 -14.61 -8.05
N CYS A 154 15.55 -13.73 -7.24
CA CYS A 154 14.55 -14.10 -6.24
C CYS A 154 13.13 -13.86 -6.79
N SER A 155 12.13 -14.55 -6.23
CA SER A 155 10.72 -14.24 -6.46
C SER A 155 10.23 -13.33 -5.34
N LEU A 156 9.65 -12.19 -5.71
CA LEU A 156 9.05 -11.27 -4.75
C LEU A 156 7.54 -11.53 -4.66
N GLU A 157 7.05 -11.81 -3.46
CA GLU A 157 5.63 -12.05 -3.16
C GLU A 157 5.16 -11.10 -2.06
N PHE A 158 3.96 -10.54 -2.21
CA PHE A 158 3.35 -9.66 -1.22
C PHE A 158 2.26 -10.39 -0.44
N VAL A 159 2.36 -10.34 0.90
CA VAL A 159 1.41 -11.01 1.81
C VAL A 159 0.69 -9.97 2.65
N THR A 160 -0.63 -10.07 2.74
CA THR A 160 -1.45 -9.13 3.53
C THR A 160 -1.57 -9.61 4.98
N ASN A 161 -1.70 -8.69 5.93
CA ASN A 161 -1.89 -9.01 7.35
C ASN A 161 -3.33 -9.40 7.73
N LYS A 162 -4.23 -9.59 6.76
CA LYS A 162 -5.66 -9.83 7.01
C LYS A 162 -5.97 -11.24 7.51
N SER A 163 -5.13 -12.22 7.21
CA SER A 163 -5.26 -13.56 7.76
C SER A 163 -4.58 -13.66 9.13
N GLN A 164 -4.93 -14.69 9.90
CA GLN A 164 -4.32 -14.95 11.20
C GLN A 164 -2.80 -15.18 11.05
N GLU A 165 -2.41 -15.89 10.00
CA GLU A 165 -1.02 -16.19 9.65
C GLU A 165 -0.28 -14.91 9.23
N GLY A 166 -0.90 -14.07 8.39
CA GLY A 166 -0.30 -12.80 7.97
C GLY A 166 -0.12 -11.82 9.12
N SER A 167 -1.09 -11.77 10.05
CA SER A 167 -0.97 -11.00 11.29
C SER A 167 0.16 -11.50 12.19
N GLN A 168 0.33 -12.82 12.33
CA GLN A 168 1.45 -13.41 13.06
C GLN A 168 2.78 -13.12 12.37
N PHE A 169 2.83 -13.15 11.04
CA PHE A 169 4.03 -12.83 10.28
C PHE A 169 4.49 -11.38 10.51
N CYS A 170 3.57 -10.42 10.44
CA CYS A 170 3.88 -9.02 10.72
C CYS A 170 4.31 -8.79 12.18
N ARG A 171 3.63 -9.42 13.15
CA ARG A 171 3.92 -9.21 14.58
C ARG A 171 5.14 -9.98 15.07
N GLY A 172 5.36 -11.19 14.57
CA GLY A 172 6.42 -12.08 15.01
C GLY A 172 7.75 -11.87 14.28
N PHE A 173 7.71 -11.51 12.99
CA PHE A 173 8.89 -11.41 12.13
C PHE A 173 9.07 -10.01 11.51
N GLY A 174 8.34 -9.00 11.99
CA GLY A 174 8.46 -7.63 11.49
C GLY A 174 7.93 -7.42 10.07
N GLY A 175 7.23 -8.40 9.49
CA GLY A 175 6.55 -8.28 8.20
C GLY A 175 7.43 -8.43 6.95
N ILE A 176 8.70 -8.81 7.10
CA ILE A 176 9.61 -9.10 5.99
C ILE A 176 10.24 -10.48 6.24
N GLY A 177 10.34 -11.30 5.20
CA GLY A 177 10.91 -12.64 5.28
C GLY A 177 11.34 -13.15 3.91
N GLY A 178 12.19 -14.18 3.90
CA GLY A 178 12.71 -14.77 2.67
C GLY A 178 12.66 -16.30 2.72
N MET A 179 12.22 -16.91 1.63
CA MET A 179 12.34 -18.36 1.43
C MET A 179 13.68 -18.66 0.78
N LEU A 180 14.55 -19.33 1.52
CA LEU A 180 15.88 -19.71 1.05
C LEU A 180 15.78 -20.97 0.18
N ARG A 181 16.52 -21.00 -0.94
CA ARG A 181 16.56 -22.17 -1.84
C ARG A 181 17.31 -23.36 -1.25
N TYR A 182 18.26 -23.09 -0.35
CA TYR A 182 19.10 -24.07 0.29
C TYR A 182 19.07 -23.89 1.80
N GLN A 183 19.28 -24.98 2.52
CA GLN A 183 19.40 -24.94 3.97
C GLN A 183 20.62 -24.10 4.34
N LEU A 184 20.40 -23.13 5.21
CA LEU A 184 21.43 -22.23 5.70
C LEU A 184 21.78 -22.64 7.12
N ASP A 185 23.07 -22.86 7.40
CA ASP A 185 23.53 -23.05 8.76
C ASP A 185 23.65 -21.68 9.42
N ILE A 186 22.79 -21.41 10.39
CA ILE A 186 22.73 -20.10 11.07
C ILE A 186 23.93 -19.95 12.01
N ARG A 187 24.53 -21.06 12.46
CA ARG A 187 25.63 -21.07 13.43
C ARG A 187 26.90 -20.42 12.90
N SER A 188 27.09 -20.38 11.59
CA SER A 188 28.24 -19.71 10.96
C SER A 188 28.10 -18.20 10.86
N PHE A 189 26.91 -17.63 11.16
CA PHE A 189 26.68 -16.18 11.12
C PHE A 189 26.87 -15.51 12.49
N ASP A 190 26.72 -16.26 13.59
CA ASP A 190 27.00 -15.74 14.94
C ASP A 190 28.50 -15.40 15.12
N GLU A 191 29.41 -16.06 14.38
CA GLU A 191 30.85 -15.77 14.45
C GLU A 191 31.24 -14.45 13.76
N LEU A 192 30.38 -13.88 12.91
CA LEU A 192 30.64 -12.61 12.21
C LEU A 192 30.03 -11.39 12.92
N SER A 193 29.18 -11.59 13.92
CA SER A 193 28.61 -10.49 14.72
C SER A 193 29.53 -10.02 15.85
N ASP A 194 30.58 -10.78 16.19
CA ASP A 194 31.49 -10.48 17.29
C ASP A 194 32.74 -9.67 16.87
N GLU A 195 32.90 -9.31 15.59
CA GLU A 195 34.07 -8.54 15.10
C GLU A 195 33.92 -7.00 15.15
N ASP A 196 32.75 -6.45 15.50
CA ASP A 196 32.52 -4.99 15.51
C ASP A 196 32.58 -4.31 16.91
N ASP A 197 32.89 -5.04 17.99
CA ASP A 197 33.00 -4.48 19.36
C ASP A 197 34.44 -4.51 19.93
N VAL A 198 35.41 -3.99 19.19
CA VAL A 198 36.73 -3.62 19.75
C VAL A 198 36.92 -2.11 19.63
N TYR A 199 36.33 -1.36 20.57
CA TYR A 199 36.85 -0.05 20.91
C TYR A 199 37.96 -0.25 21.96
N GLU A 200 39.20 0.03 21.53
CA GLU A 200 40.40 0.13 22.37
C GLU A 200 40.16 1.12 23.54
N ASP A 201 40.11 0.62 24.77
CA ASP A 201 40.53 1.41 25.93
C ASP A 201 42.05 1.28 26.01
N SER A 202 42.76 2.33 25.59
CA SER A 202 44.17 2.56 25.90
C SER A 202 44.27 3.54 27.06
N ASP A 203 45.09 3.16 28.06
CA ASP A 203 45.43 3.84 29.32
C ASP A 203 45.69 5.36 29.23
#